data_AF-A0A7J8PBL1-F1
#
_entry.id   AF-A0A7J8PBL1-F1
#
_cell.length_a   1.000
_cell.length_b   1.000
_cell.length_c   1.000
_cell.angle_alpha   90.00
_cell.angle_beta   90.00
_cell.angle_gamma   90.00
#
_symmetry.space_group_name_H-M   'P 1'
#
loop_
_entity.id
_entity.type
_entity.pdbx_description
1 polymer ?
#
loop_
_entity_poly.entity_id
_entity_poly.type
_entity_poly.pdbx_seq_one_letter_code
_entity_poly.pdbx_strand_id
1 'polypeptide(L)' 'MRYAMPNARIMIHQPQSGCGGHVEDVRRQVNEAVQSRHKIDKMYAAFTGQPLEKVQQYTERDRFLSVSE' A
#
# COMPACT_ATOMS: atom_id res chain seq x y z
N MET A 1 -11.69 -2.78 17.90
CA MET A 1 -10.37 -3.14 18.46
C MET A 1 -9.60 -3.93 17.41
N ARG A 2 -8.27 -3.77 17.31
CA ARG A 2 -7.37 -4.54 16.43
C ARG A 2 -6.36 -5.29 17.31
N TYR A 3 -6.17 -6.59 17.10
CA TYR A 3 -5.27 -7.44 17.90
C TYR A 3 -4.40 -8.31 16.98
N ALA A 4 -3.22 -8.68 17.45
CA ALA A 4 -2.32 -9.63 16.79
C ALA A 4 -1.65 -10.54 17.84
N MET A 5 -1.38 -11.79 17.47
CA MET A 5 -0.65 -12.73 18.34
C MET A 5 0.82 -12.34 18.49
N PRO A 6 1.50 -12.65 19.61
CA PRO A 6 2.86 -12.16 19.89
C PRO A 6 3.91 -12.46 18.81
N ASN A 7 3.77 -13.57 18.08
CA ASN A 7 4.72 -14.01 17.05
C ASN A 7 4.24 -13.71 15.62
N ALA A 8 3.17 -12.94 15.44
CA ALA A 8 2.67 -12.61 14.11
C ALA A 8 3.64 -11.68 13.35
N ARG A 9 3.65 -11.84 12.03
CA ARG A 9 4.32 -10.94 11.09
C ARG A 9 3.26 -10.22 10.28
N ILE A 10 3.34 -8.90 10.20
CA ILE A 10 2.52 -8.09 9.30
C ILE A 10 3.38 -7.67 8.13
N MET A 11 2.93 -7.89 6.89
CA MET A 11 3.61 -7.41 5.70
C MET A 11 2.75 -6.36 5.02
N ILE A 12 3.34 -5.22 4.70
CA ILE A 12 2.70 -4.17 3.91
C ILE A 12 3.55 -3.92 2.67
N HIS A 13 2.86 -3.67 1.56
CA HIS A 13 3.47 -3.27 0.30
C HIS A 13 2.47 -2.48 -0.55
N GLN A 14 2.97 -1.90 -1.62
CA GLN A 14 2.17 -1.22 -2.62
C GLN A 14 1.28 -2.24 -3.35
N PRO A 15 0.12 -1.81 -3.87
CA PRO A 15 -0.71 -2.66 -4.71
C PRO A 15 0.06 -3.10 -5.96
N GLN A 16 -0.07 -4.37 -6.32
CA GLN A 16 0.44 -4.88 -7.59
C GLN A 16 -0.57 -4.59 -8.70
N SER A 17 -0.08 -4.08 -9.84
CA SER A 17 -0.90 -3.86 -11.03
C SER A 17 -0.18 -4.36 -12.26
N GLY A 18 -0.90 -5.05 -13.14
CA GLY A 18 -0.45 -5.42 -14.48
C GLY A 18 -1.14 -4.53 -15.52
N CYS A 19 -0.40 -4.09 -16.54
CA CYS A 19 -0.96 -3.31 -17.65
C CYS A 19 -0.59 -3.94 -18.99
N GLY A 20 -1.48 -3.86 -19.97
CA GLY A 20 -1.26 -4.41 -21.31
C GLY A 20 -2.37 -4.03 -22.29
N GLY A 21 -2.07 -4.10 -23.59
CA GLY A 21 -2.97 -3.70 -24.67
C GLY A 21 -2.42 -2.52 -25.48
N HIS A 22 -3.32 -1.79 -26.15
CA HIS A 22 -2.93 -0.58 -26.88
C HIS A 22 -2.44 0.52 -25.93
N VAL A 23 -1.71 1.49 -26.48
CA VAL A 23 -1.09 2.58 -25.71
C VAL A 23 -2.09 3.29 -24.79
N GLU A 24 -3.29 3.56 -25.28
CA GLU A 24 -4.34 4.22 -24.48
C GLU A 24 -4.87 3.35 -23.34
N ASP A 25 -4.99 2.04 -23.55
CA ASP A 25 -5.43 1.12 -22.50
C ASP A 25 -4.39 1.01 -21.39
N VAL A 26 -3.12 0.90 -21.76
CA VAL A 26 -1.99 0.90 -20.82
C VAL A 26 -2.00 2.21 -20.02
N ARG A 27 -2.15 3.35 -20.70
CA ARG A 27 -2.23 4.67 -20.04
C ARG A 27 -3.38 4.74 -19.02
N ARG A 28 -4.57 4.26 -19.40
CA ARG A 28 -5.73 4.23 -18.50
C ARG A 28 -5.49 3.33 -17.29
N GLN A 29 -4.93 2.13 -17.49
CA GLN A 29 -4.63 1.19 -16.41
C GLN A 29 -3.57 1.72 -15.45
N VAL A 30 -2.50 2.35 -15.96
CA VAL A 30 -1.47 2.98 -15.13
C VAL A 30 -2.07 4.09 -14.26
N ASN A 31 -2.93 4.94 -14.83
CA ASN A 31 -3.60 6.00 -14.06
C ASN A 31 -4.47 5.43 -12.93
N GLU A 32 -5.25 4.38 -13.20
CA GLU A 32 -6.05 3.69 -12.18
C GLU A 32 -5.19 3.05 -11.09
N ALA A 33 -4.04 2.47 -11.46
CA ALA A 33 -3.09 1.90 -10.50
C ALA A 33 -2.51 2.97 -9.56
N VAL A 34 -2.14 4.14 -10.10
CA VAL A 34 -1.65 5.27 -9.31
C VAL A 34 -2.73 5.79 -8.36
N GLN A 35 -3.97 5.94 -8.83
CA GLN A 35 -5.09 6.36 -7.98
C GLN A 35 -5.38 5.34 -6.88
N SER A 36 -5.36 4.05 -7.21
CA SER A 36 -5.56 2.95 -6.26
C SER A 36 -4.50 2.93 -5.16
N ARG A 37 -3.23 3.12 -5.53
CA ARG A 37 -2.13 3.26 -4.58
C ARG A 37 -2.36 4.42 -3.62
N HIS A 38 -2.65 5.62 -4.14
CA HIS A 38 -2.88 6.81 -3.32
C HIS A 38 -4.06 6.64 -2.36
N LYS A 39 -5.13 6.00 -2.81
CA LYS A 39 -6.31 5.71 -1.97
C LYS A 39 -5.94 4.80 -0.80
N ILE A 40 -5.18 3.74 -1.05
CA ILE A 40 -4.74 2.80 -0.02
C ILE A 40 -3.78 3.47 0.96
N ASP A 41 -2.83 4.28 0.48
CA ASP A 41 -1.91 5.02 1.35
C ASP A 41 -2.66 6.00 2.27
N LYS A 42 -3.68 6.70 1.76
CA LYS A 42 -4.56 7.55 2.58
C LYS A 42 -5.33 6.76 3.64
N MET A 43 -5.80 5.56 3.31
CA MET A 43 -6.47 4.69 4.27
C MET A 43 -5.52 4.25 5.39
N TYR A 44 -4.30 3.82 5.04
CA TYR A 44 -3.28 3.50 6.03
C TYR A 44 -2.96 4.70 6.93
N ALA A 45 -2.77 5.89 6.35
CA ALA A 45 -2.53 7.10 7.13
C ALA A 45 -3.68 7.38 8.12
N ALA A 46 -4.93 7.32 7.66
CA ALA A 46 -6.10 7.51 8.50
C ALA A 46 -6.24 6.47 9.63
N PHE A 47 -5.94 5.20 9.35
CA PHE A 47 -6.11 4.12 10.32
C PHE A 47 -4.93 3.94 11.28
N THR A 48 -3.75 4.45 10.94
CA THR A 48 -2.53 4.34 11.76
C THR A 48 -2.15 5.65 12.44
N GLY A 49 -2.67 6.78 11.97
CA GLY A 49 -2.27 8.12 12.41
C GLY A 49 -0.89 8.55 11.89
N GLN A 50 -0.23 7.75 11.04
CA GLN A 50 1.06 8.09 10.48
C GLN A 50 0.91 9.12 9.33
N PRO A 51 1.91 10.01 9.14
CA PRO A 51 1.93 10.90 7.97
C PRO A 51 1.91 10.12 6.66
N LEU A 52 1.22 10.66 5.64
CA LEU A 52 1.09 10.02 4.33
C LEU A 52 2.45 9.69 3.69
N GLU A 53 3.41 10.61 3.80
CA GLU A 53 4.77 10.42 3.27
C GLU A 53 5.46 9.21 3.91
N LYS A 54 5.28 9.01 5.22
CA LYS A 54 5.86 7.87 5.94
C LYS A 54 5.20 6.55 5.54
N VAL A 55 3.88 6.56 5.33
CA VAL A 55 3.15 5.39 4.80
C VAL A 55 3.67 5.02 3.42
N GLN A 56 3.82 5.98 2.53
CA GLN A 56 4.33 5.76 1.16
C GLN A 56 5.74 5.16 1.15
N GLN A 57 6.62 5.64 2.04
CA GLN A 57 7.96 5.05 2.22
C GLN A 57 7.90 3.62 2.77
N TYR A 58 6.91 3.31 3.60
CA TYR A 58 6.76 1.99 4.19
C TYR A 58 6.17 0.97 3.22
N THR A 59 5.29 1.41 2.31
CA THR A 59 4.62 0.54 1.33
C THR A 59 5.39 0.40 0.02
N GLU A 60 6.40 1.22 -0.27
CA GLU A 60 7.11 1.21 -1.56
C GLU A 60 7.68 -0.18 -1.94
N ARG A 61 8.12 -0.94 -0.95
CA ARG A 61 8.59 -2.33 -1.09
C ARG A 61 7.94 -3.19 -0.02
N ASP A 62 8.11 -4.50 -0.15
CA ASP A 62 7.71 -5.45 0.87
C ASP A 62 8.40 -5.09 2.19
N ARG A 63 7.60 -4.61 3.14
CA ARG A 63 8.05 -4.30 4.48
C ARG A 63 7.34 -5.24 5.44
N PHE A 64 8.13 -6.00 6.16
CA PHE A 64 7.63 -6.84 7.22
C PHE A 64 7.80 -6.09 8.55
N LEU A 65 6.78 -6.15 9.40
CA LEU A 65 6.72 -5.64 10.76
C LEU A 65 6.45 -6.80 11.73
N SER A 66 7.04 -6.75 12.91
CA SER A 66 6.65 -7.52 14.08
C SER A 66 5.46 -6.85 14.76
N VAL A 67 4.88 -7.49 15.78
CA VAL A 67 3.73 -6.93 16.52
C VAL A 67 4.11 -5.70 17.35
N SER A 68 5.38 -5.54 17.71
CA SER A 68 5.89 -4.44 18.55
C SER A 68 6.35 -3.20 17.77
N GLU A 69 6.44 -3.28 16.44
CA GLU A 69 6.85 -2.19 15.54
C GLU A 69 5.65 -1.39 15.03
#